data_AF-A0A315VX94-F1
#
_entry.id   AF-A0A315VX94-F1
#
_cell.length_a   1.000
_cell.length_b   1.000
_cell.length_c   1.000
_cell.angle_alpha   90.00
_cell.angle_beta   90.00
_cell.angle_gamma   90.00
#
_symmetry.space_group_name_H-M   'P 1'
#
loop_
_entity.id
_entity.type
_entity.pdbx_description
1 polymer ?
#
loop_
_entity_poly.entity_id
_entity_poly.type
_entity_poly.pdbx_seq_one_letter_code
_entity_poly.pdbx_strand_id
1 'polypeptide(L)'
;MTRVYYKEAVGAFVVFDVTRGATFEAVSKWKHDLDSKVKLANGNPIPAVLLANKCDQKKDSVNNSTLMDNFCKETGFLGWFETSAKDNINVDEAARFLVENILANDKGLPYEESNGDRIKLDQETVAAES
;
A
#
# COMPACT_ATOMS: atom_id res chain seq x y z
N MET A 1 -0.83 -7.00 17.74
CA MET A 1 0.48 -6.38 17.44
C MET A 1 0.54 -5.01 18.11
N THR A 2 1.69 -4.50 18.55
CA THR A 2 1.77 -3.18 19.22
C THR A 2 1.59 -2.03 18.20
N ARG A 3 0.96 -0.93 18.61
CA ARG A 3 0.65 0.23 17.75
C ARG A 3 1.89 0.84 17.08
N VAL A 4 3.06 0.64 17.67
CA VAL A 4 4.35 1.19 17.22
C VAL A 4 4.70 0.77 15.79
N TYR A 5 4.36 -0.46 15.38
CA TYR A 5 4.69 -0.98 14.05
C TYR A 5 3.84 -0.39 12.92
N TYR A 6 2.70 0.24 13.25
CA TYR A 6 1.81 0.86 12.26
C TYR A 6 1.97 2.38 12.19
N LYS A 7 2.81 2.97 13.05
CA LYS A 7 2.95 4.43 13.13
C LYS A 7 3.38 4.96 11.76
N GLU A 8 2.63 5.94 11.26
CA GLU A 8 2.90 6.64 10.00
C GLU A 8 2.93 5.72 8.75
N ALA A 9 2.37 4.50 8.85
CA ALA A 9 2.21 3.67 7.66
C ALA A 9 1.27 4.36 6.65
N VAL A 10 1.69 4.40 5.39
CA VAL A 10 0.91 5.00 4.28
C VAL A 10 0.24 3.96 3.38
N GLY A 11 0.60 2.69 3.53
CA GLY A 11 -0.07 1.56 2.92
C GLY A 11 0.37 0.24 3.51
N ALA A 12 -0.33 -0.85 3.17
CA ALA A 12 -0.06 -2.17 3.72
C ALA A 12 -0.36 -3.30 2.73
N PHE A 13 0.40 -4.39 2.88
CA PHE A 13 0.01 -5.71 2.40
C PHE A 13 -0.51 -6.55 3.55
N VAL A 14 -1.66 -7.20 3.35
CA VAL A 14 -2.12 -8.27 4.23
C VAL A 14 -1.97 -9.57 3.46
N VAL A 15 -1.26 -10.53 4.02
CA VAL A 15 -0.83 -11.73 3.30
C VAL A 15 -1.40 -12.96 3.97
N PHE A 16 -1.96 -13.86 3.18
CA PHE A 16 -2.31 -15.20 3.64
C PHE A 16 -1.68 -16.26 2.74
N ASP A 17 -1.67 -17.49 3.22
CA ASP A 17 -1.11 -18.65 2.53
C ASP A 17 -2.25 -19.44 1.88
N VAL A 18 -2.22 -19.58 0.56
CA VAL A 18 -3.29 -20.27 -0.18
C VAL A 18 -3.47 -21.74 0.21
N THR A 19 -2.45 -22.35 0.81
CA THR A 19 -2.49 -23.76 1.26
C THR A 19 -3.06 -23.92 2.66
N ARG A 20 -3.26 -22.82 3.41
CA ARG A 20 -3.68 -22.84 4.81
C ARG A 20 -4.88 -21.92 5.06
N GLY A 21 -6.08 -22.49 5.02
CA GLY A 21 -7.35 -21.76 5.22
C GLY A 21 -7.42 -20.92 6.51
N ALA A 22 -6.85 -21.40 7.61
CA ALA A 22 -6.79 -20.64 8.87
C ALA A 22 -6.06 -19.28 8.74
N THR A 23 -5.14 -19.15 7.78
CA THR A 23 -4.47 -17.87 7.53
C THR A 23 -5.36 -16.87 6.79
N PHE A 24 -6.29 -17.36 5.97
CA PHE A 24 -7.30 -16.53 5.33
C PHE A 24 -8.32 -16.01 6.34
N GLU A 25 -8.78 -16.87 7.26
CA GLU A 25 -9.69 -16.46 8.36
C GLU A 25 -9.08 -15.34 9.23
N ALA A 26 -7.76 -15.34 9.39
CA ALA A 26 -7.06 -14.30 10.14
C ALA A 26 -6.99 -12.95 9.41
N VAL A 27 -7.22 -12.88 8.09
CA VAL A 27 -7.11 -11.65 7.28
C VAL A 27 -8.04 -10.56 7.80
N SER A 28 -9.30 -10.88 8.10
CA SER A 28 -10.26 -9.90 8.61
C SER A 28 -9.82 -9.32 9.95
N LYS A 29 -9.21 -10.16 10.81
CA LYS A 29 -8.64 -9.70 12.08
C LYS A 29 -7.46 -8.76 11.87
N TRP A 30 -6.59 -9.06 10.90
CA TRP A 30 -5.46 -8.19 10.56
C TRP A 30 -5.92 -6.87 9.96
N LYS A 31 -6.92 -6.89 9.06
CA LYS A 31 -7.49 -5.68 8.48
C LYS A 31 -8.11 -4.78 9.53
N HIS A 32 -8.88 -5.35 10.45
CA HIS A 32 -9.45 -4.61 11.58
C HIS A 32 -8.37 -4.02 12.50
N ASP A 33 -7.32 -4.80 12.83
CA ASP A 33 -6.22 -4.32 13.67
C ASP A 33 -5.48 -3.15 13.01
N LEU A 34 -5.28 -3.20 11.69
CA LEU A 34 -4.71 -2.13 10.88
C LEU A 34 -5.58 -0.86 10.93
N ASP A 35 -6.84 -0.98 10.52
CA ASP A 35 -7.77 0.16 10.42
C ASP A 35 -8.04 0.85 11.77
N SER A 36 -7.93 0.10 12.87
CA SER A 36 -8.10 0.63 14.23
C SER A 36 -6.91 1.45 14.72
N LYS A 37 -5.71 1.26 14.15
CA LYS A 37 -4.46 1.81 14.69
C LYS A 37 -3.83 2.89 13.83
N VAL A 38 -4.06 2.86 12.52
CA VAL A 38 -3.49 3.80 11.57
C VAL A 38 -4.56 4.31 10.61
N LYS A 39 -4.50 5.61 10.37
CA LYS A 39 -5.34 6.34 9.42
C LYS A 39 -4.47 7.35 8.71
N LEU A 40 -4.83 7.66 7.48
CA LEU A 40 -4.24 8.76 6.73
C LEU A 40 -4.59 10.11 7.39
N ALA A 41 -3.90 11.17 6.98
CA ALA A 41 -4.14 12.53 7.49
C ALA A 41 -5.58 13.02 7.25
N ASN A 42 -6.22 12.54 6.18
CA ASN A 42 -7.63 12.82 5.86
C ASN A 42 -8.63 11.99 6.69
N GLY A 43 -8.17 11.16 7.63
CA GLY A 43 -9.01 10.32 8.49
C GLY A 43 -9.47 9.00 7.86
N ASN A 44 -9.15 8.74 6.58
CA ASN A 44 -9.48 7.49 5.91
C ASN A 44 -8.52 6.36 6.30
N PRO A 45 -8.94 5.09 6.20
CA PRO A 45 -8.03 3.94 6.30
C PRO A 45 -6.90 4.03 5.27
N ILE A 46 -5.74 3.45 5.59
CA ILE A 46 -4.64 3.41 4.63
C ILE A 46 -4.92 2.41 3.50
N PRO A 47 -4.42 2.66 2.27
CA PRO A 47 -4.36 1.70 1.18
C PRO A 47 -3.89 0.32 1.65
N ALA A 48 -4.73 -0.69 1.49
CA ALA A 48 -4.38 -2.07 1.83
C ALA A 48 -4.67 -2.99 0.65
N VAL A 49 -3.73 -3.88 0.34
CA VAL A 49 -3.84 -4.88 -0.73
C VAL A 49 -3.69 -6.28 -0.13
N LEU A 50 -4.56 -7.20 -0.56
CA LEU A 50 -4.57 -8.58 -0.09
C LEU A 50 -3.70 -9.47 -0.98
N LEU A 51 -2.77 -10.22 -0.40
CA LEU A 51 -1.91 -11.14 -1.15
C LEU A 51 -2.24 -12.59 -0.79
N ALA A 52 -2.67 -13.34 -1.80
CA ALA A 52 -2.85 -14.78 -1.76
C ALA A 52 -1.51 -15.45 -2.13
N ASN A 53 -0.63 -15.61 -1.14
CA ASN A 53 0.75 -16.05 -1.35
C ASN A 53 0.87 -17.59 -1.43
N LYS A 54 1.94 -18.05 -2.07
CA LYS A 54 2.26 -19.46 -2.40
C LYS A 54 1.35 -20.06 -3.46
N CYS A 55 0.90 -19.27 -4.43
CA CYS A 55 0.06 -19.77 -5.52
C CYS A 55 0.73 -20.90 -6.33
N ASP A 56 2.06 -21.01 -6.32
CA ASP A 56 2.84 -22.11 -6.89
C ASP A 56 2.50 -23.50 -6.30
N GLN A 57 1.95 -23.54 -5.08
CA GLN A 57 1.59 -24.79 -4.41
C GLN A 57 0.17 -25.25 -4.68
N LYS A 58 -0.64 -24.43 -5.36
CA LYS A 58 -2.05 -24.72 -5.64
C LYS A 58 -2.17 -25.40 -7.00
N LYS A 59 -2.53 -26.69 -7.02
CA LYS A 59 -2.68 -27.47 -8.26
C LYS A 59 -3.99 -27.20 -9.01
N ASP A 60 -5.02 -26.75 -8.30
CA ASP A 60 -6.31 -26.38 -8.88
C ASP A 60 -6.65 -24.94 -8.48
N SER A 61 -6.45 -24.00 -9.42
CA SER A 61 -6.96 -22.64 -9.26
C SER A 61 -8.47 -22.65 -9.53
N VAL A 62 -9.24 -23.20 -8.58
CA VAL A 62 -10.70 -23.13 -8.64
C VAL A 62 -11.10 -21.67 -8.49
N ASN A 63 -11.95 -21.22 -9.44
CA ASN A 63 -12.57 -19.92 -9.67
C ASN A 63 -13.06 -19.16 -8.41
N ASN A 64 -12.15 -18.81 -7.51
CA ASN A 64 -12.45 -18.03 -6.30
C ASN A 64 -12.30 -16.53 -6.53
N SER A 65 -12.03 -16.09 -7.78
CA SER A 65 -11.85 -14.65 -8.09
C SER A 65 -13.04 -13.83 -7.63
N THR A 66 -14.27 -14.24 -7.99
CA THR A 66 -15.48 -13.51 -7.61
C THR A 66 -15.68 -13.43 -6.10
N LEU A 67 -15.35 -14.50 -5.37
CA LEU A 67 -15.43 -14.52 -3.91
C LEU A 67 -14.40 -13.58 -3.28
N MET A 68 -13.17 -13.56 -3.81
CA MET A 68 -12.11 -12.67 -3.36
C MET A 68 -12.43 -11.20 -3.68
N ASP A 69 -12.99 -10.92 -4.85
CA ASP A 69 -13.41 -9.58 -5.25
C ASP A 69 -14.50 -9.04 -4.31
N ASN A 70 -15.47 -9.88 -3.95
CA ASN A 70 -16.51 -9.52 -2.97
C ASN A 70 -15.91 -9.33 -1.58
N PHE A 71 -15.03 -10.23 -1.13
CA PHE A 71 -14.35 -10.11 0.15
C PHE A 71 -13.55 -8.81 0.27
N CYS A 72 -12.82 -8.42 -0.78
CA CYS A 72 -12.07 -7.17 -0.81
C CYS A 72 -12.98 -5.95 -0.69
N LYS A 73 -14.13 -5.95 -1.39
CA LYS A 73 -15.13 -4.87 -1.29
C LYS A 73 -15.73 -4.76 0.10
N GLU A 74 -16.05 -5.90 0.73
CA GLU A 74 -16.67 -5.93 2.06
C GLU A 74 -15.71 -5.51 3.17
N THR A 75 -14.44 -5.90 3.07
CA THR A 75 -13.41 -5.61 4.09
C THR A 75 -12.63 -4.33 3.84
N GLY A 76 -12.81 -3.69 2.68
CA GLY A 76 -12.15 -2.45 2.31
C GLY A 76 -10.69 -2.61 1.89
N PHE A 77 -10.34 -3.71 1.21
CA PHE A 77 -9.09 -3.81 0.46
C PHE A 77 -9.26 -3.17 -0.92
N LEU A 78 -8.19 -2.56 -1.42
CA LEU A 78 -8.16 -1.97 -2.77
C LEU A 78 -8.25 -3.03 -3.88
N GLY A 79 -7.74 -4.23 -3.59
CA GLY A 79 -7.69 -5.35 -4.51
C GLY A 79 -6.88 -6.50 -3.92
N TRP A 80 -6.74 -7.56 -4.69
CA TRP A 80 -5.98 -8.74 -4.30
C TRP A 80 -5.14 -9.29 -5.45
N PHE A 81 -4.08 -10.02 -5.10
CA PHE A 81 -3.18 -10.66 -6.06
C PHE A 81 -2.82 -12.08 -5.60
N GLU A 82 -2.85 -13.04 -6.52
CA GLU A 82 -2.18 -14.33 -6.31
C GLU A 82 -0.68 -14.12 -6.47
N THR A 83 0.09 -14.40 -5.43
CA THR A 83 1.54 -14.17 -5.43
C THR A 83 2.30 -15.46 -5.14
N SER A 84 3.48 -15.57 -5.74
CA SER A 84 4.48 -16.55 -5.31
C SER A 84 5.80 -15.83 -5.12
N ALA A 85 6.21 -15.69 -3.86
CA ALA A 85 7.55 -15.22 -3.55
C ALA A 85 8.65 -16.20 -4.04
N LYS A 86 8.30 -17.47 -4.26
CA LYS A 86 9.23 -18.51 -4.72
C LYS A 86 9.50 -18.40 -6.21
N ASP A 87 8.43 -18.24 -6.99
CA ASP A 87 8.50 -18.22 -8.45
C ASP A 87 8.42 -16.80 -9.03
N ASN A 88 8.50 -15.78 -8.17
CA ASN A 88 8.36 -14.36 -8.49
C ASN A 88 7.10 -14.02 -9.30
N ILE A 89 5.95 -14.53 -8.85
CA ILE A 89 4.66 -14.30 -9.51
C ILE A 89 3.94 -13.13 -8.85
N ASN A 90 3.57 -12.11 -9.64
CA ASN A 90 2.77 -10.93 -9.26
C ASN A 90 3.30 -10.09 -8.08
N VAL A 91 4.54 -10.30 -7.62
CA VAL A 91 5.13 -9.56 -6.50
C VAL A 91 5.33 -8.10 -6.90
N ASP A 92 5.92 -7.86 -8.07
CA ASP A 92 6.17 -6.52 -8.59
C ASP A 92 4.88 -5.80 -8.97
N GLU A 93 3.91 -6.52 -9.55
CA GLU A 93 2.59 -6.00 -9.92
C GLU A 93 1.82 -5.52 -8.69
N ALA A 94 1.79 -6.33 -7.63
CA ALA A 94 1.15 -5.97 -6.37
C ALA A 94 1.83 -4.75 -5.72
N ALA A 95 3.17 -4.71 -5.75
CA ALA A 95 3.95 -3.56 -5.26
C ALA A 95 3.63 -2.27 -6.02
N ARG A 96 3.67 -2.31 -7.35
CA ARG A 96 3.34 -1.16 -8.20
C ARG A 96 1.91 -0.67 -7.95
N PHE A 97 0.94 -1.58 -7.90
CA PHE A 97 -0.46 -1.24 -7.65
C PHE A 97 -0.66 -0.52 -6.30
N LEU A 98 -0.01 -1.01 -5.23
CA LEU A 98 -0.09 -0.35 -3.93
C LEU A 98 0.55 1.05 -3.97
N VAL A 99 1.75 1.17 -4.54
CA VAL A 99 2.48 2.44 -4.62
C VAL A 99 1.69 3.48 -5.43
N GLU A 100 1.09 3.10 -6.55
CA GLU A 100 0.24 4.00 -7.35
C GLU A 100 -0.94 4.55 -6.53
N ASN A 101 -1.59 3.71 -5.74
CA ASN A 101 -2.70 4.12 -4.87
C ASN A 101 -2.24 5.01 -3.70
N ILE A 102 -1.06 4.76 -3.14
CA ILE A 102 -0.47 5.64 -2.11
C ILE A 102 -0.20 7.03 -2.70
N LEU A 103 0.45 7.09 -3.86
CA LEU A 103 0.76 8.36 -4.54
C LEU A 103 -0.51 9.12 -4.97
N ALA A 104 -1.56 8.41 -5.37
CA ALA A 104 -2.85 9.02 -5.70
C ALA A 104 -3.49 9.68 -4.47
N ASN A 105 -3.35 9.08 -3.29
CA ASN A 105 -3.85 9.64 -2.04
C ASN A 105 -3.02 10.83 -1.53
N ASP A 106 -1.72 10.86 -1.83
CA ASP A 106 -0.82 11.94 -1.42
C ASP A 106 -1.09 13.26 -2.17
N LYS A 107 -1.48 13.17 -3.46
CA LYS A 107 -1.86 14.34 -4.29
C LYS A 107 -3.08 15.13 -3.80
N GLY A 108 -3.76 14.65 -2.75
CA GLY A 108 -4.88 15.33 -2.09
C GLY A 108 -4.47 16.24 -0.91
N LEU A 109 -3.21 16.23 -0.49
CA LEU A 109 -2.68 17.18 0.48
C LEU A 109 -2.00 18.32 -0.28
N PRO A 110 -2.29 19.60 0.03
CA PRO A 110 -1.46 20.67 -0.48
C PRO A 110 -0.03 20.38 -0.02
N TYR A 111 0.86 20.19 -0.98
CA TYR A 111 2.29 20.26 -0.73
C TYR A 111 2.50 21.66 -0.14
N GLU A 112 2.67 21.78 1.18
CA GLU A 112 3.36 22.95 1.69
C GLU A 112 4.77 22.81 1.14
N GLU A 113 5.00 23.43 -0.02
CA GLU A 113 6.34 23.88 -0.38
C GLU A 113 6.81 24.65 0.84
N SER A 114 7.63 24.02 1.69
CA SER A 114 8.48 24.72 2.62
C SER A 114 9.41 25.57 1.76
N ASN A 115 8.93 26.77 1.42
CA ASN A 115 9.58 27.75 0.57
C ASN A 115 10.70 28.47 1.37
N GLY A 116 11.28 27.78 2.36
CA GLY A 116 12.12 28.34 3.41
C GLY A 116 13.61 28.42 3.08
N ASP A 117 14.11 27.67 2.09
CA ASP A 117 15.56 27.57 1.83
C ASP A 117 15.96 27.76 0.35
N ARG A 118 15.23 28.60 -0.39
CA ARG A 118 15.72 29.07 -1.70
C ARG A 118 16.63 30.27 -1.47
N ILE A 119 17.93 30.01 -1.29
CA ILE A 119 18.96 31.06 -1.36
C ILE A 119 18.89 31.66 -2.76
N LYS A 120 18.46 32.92 -2.86
CA LYS A 120 18.55 33.68 -4.10
C LYS A 120 20.02 34.02 -4.32
N LEU A 121 20.57 33.54 -5.43
CA LEU A 121 21.87 34.00 -5.92
C LEU A 121 21.63 35.30 -6.65
N ASP A 122 21.90 36.40 -5.97
CA ASP A 122 21.94 37.73 -6.56
C ASP A 122 23.10 37.73 -7.56
N GLN A 123 22.82 37.68 -8.85
CA GLN A 123 23.81 38.05 -9.85
C GLN A 123 23.98 39.57 -9.80
N GLU A 124 24.85 40.04 -8.90
CA GLU A 124 25.47 41.36 -9.07
C GLU A 124 26.20 41.36 -10.41
N THR A 125 25.58 42.02 -11.38
CA THR A 125 26.21 42.36 -12.65
C THR A 125 27.32 43.34 -12.31
N VAL A 126 28.56 42.85 -12.23
CA VAL A 126 29.74 43.69 -12.18
C VAL A 126 29.81 44.39 -13.54
N ALA A 127 29.30 45.63 -13.58
CA ALA A 127 29.61 46.57 -14.64
C ALA A 127 31.13 46.81 -14.59
N ALA A 128 31.87 46.22 -15.52
CA ALA A 128 33.26 46.56 -15.75
C ALA A 128 33.29 47.97 -16.38
N GLU A 129 33.72 48.95 -15.59
CA GLU A 129 34.20 50.24 -16.10
C GLU A 129 35.55 50.02 -16.81
N SER A 130 35.62 50.35 -18.10
CA SER A 130 36.70 51.12 -18.78
C SER A 130 36.46 51.15 -20.29
#